data_AF-A0A9J7HC45-F1
#
_entry.id   AF-A0A9J7HC45-F1
#
_cell.length_a   1.000
_cell.length_b   1.000
_cell.length_c   1.000
_cell.angle_alpha   90.00
_cell.angle_beta   90.00
_cell.angle_gamma   90.00
#
_symmetry.space_group_name_H-M   'P 1'
#
loop_
_entity.id
_entity.type
_entity.pdbx_description
1 polymer ?
#
loop_
_entity_poly.entity_id
_entity_poly.type
_entity_poly.pdbx_seq_one_letter_code
_entity_poly.pdbx_strand_id
1 'polypeptide(L)'
;MAGKPVLHYFDGRGRMEPVRWLLAAAGVEFEEKFLKTRDDLARLRNDGSLMFQQVPMVEIDGMKLVQTRAILNYIASKYNLYGKDMKERALIDMYSEGIADLDEIVLHQPYIPQEEKEANLAKIKDKARNRYFPAYEKALRTRVSNLPTVKKFLQPGSQRKPYEDEKCVESAMKIFS
;
A
#
# COMPACT_ATOMS: atom_id res chain seq x y z
N MET A 1 13.42 -23.07 3.92
CA MET A 1 12.65 -22.18 3.00
C MET A 1 12.07 -21.08 3.86
N ALA A 2 12.27 -19.80 3.50
CA ALA A 2 11.59 -18.72 4.21
C ALA A 2 10.08 -18.89 4.04
N GLY A 3 9.31 -18.72 5.12
CA GLY A 3 7.85 -18.81 5.07
C GLY A 3 7.23 -17.70 4.21
N LYS A 4 5.93 -17.83 3.88
CA LYS A 4 5.20 -16.78 3.17
C LYS A 4 5.20 -15.49 4.00
N PRO A 5 5.30 -14.29 3.37
CA PRO A 5 5.11 -13.04 4.09
C PRO A 5 3.73 -13.00 4.76
N VAL A 6 3.66 -12.47 5.98
CA VAL A 6 2.40 -12.32 6.73
C VAL A 6 2.12 -10.84 6.93
N LEU A 7 1.02 -10.35 6.35
CA LEU A 7 0.61 -8.94 6.39
C LEU A 7 -0.36 -8.72 7.55
N HIS A 8 -0.01 -7.80 8.45
CA HIS A 8 -0.86 -7.37 9.57
C HIS A 8 -1.45 -6.00 9.26
N TYR A 9 -2.77 -5.98 9.03
CA TYR A 9 -3.53 -4.77 8.74
C TYR A 9 -5.02 -5.00 8.97
N PHE A 10 -5.87 -3.97 8.88
CA PHE A 10 -7.32 -4.21 8.82
C PHE A 10 -7.74 -4.76 7.45
N ASP A 11 -8.95 -5.31 7.35
CA ASP A 11 -9.50 -5.82 6.09
C ASP A 11 -9.98 -4.69 5.19
N GLY A 12 -9.01 -3.99 4.62
CA GLY A 12 -9.20 -2.88 3.69
C GLY A 12 -7.91 -2.53 2.97
N ARG A 13 -7.98 -1.54 2.08
CA ARG A 13 -6.83 -1.11 1.29
C ARG A 13 -5.80 -0.45 2.19
N GLY A 14 -6.16 0.72 2.70
CA GLY A 14 -5.28 1.65 3.39
C GLY A 14 -3.85 1.68 2.85
N ARG A 15 -2.89 1.77 3.77
CA ARG A 15 -1.45 1.82 3.49
C ARG A 15 -0.82 0.46 3.17
N MET A 16 -1.58 -0.63 3.25
CA MET A 16 -1.10 -1.99 2.95
C MET A 16 -1.33 -2.38 1.50
N GLU A 17 -2.27 -1.73 0.79
CA GLU A 17 -2.59 -2.07 -0.59
C GLU A 17 -1.37 -2.00 -1.54
N PRO A 18 -0.47 -0.98 -1.46
CA PRO A 18 0.75 -0.97 -2.28
C PRO A 18 1.65 -2.19 -2.04
N VAL A 19 1.72 -2.69 -0.80
CA VAL A 19 2.50 -3.88 -0.44
C VAL A 19 1.90 -5.13 -1.07
N ARG A 20 0.57 -5.29 -1.02
CA ARG A 20 -0.14 -6.39 -1.70
C ARG A 20 0.12 -6.38 -3.20
N TRP A 21 0.04 -5.20 -3.82
CA TRP A 21 0.32 -5.01 -5.25
C TRP A 21 1.75 -5.43 -5.61
N LEU A 22 2.73 -5.02 -4.82
CA LEU A 22 4.13 -5.31 -5.11
C LEU A 22 4.45 -6.81 -4.97
N LEU A 23 3.96 -7.46 -3.91
CA LEU A 23 4.09 -8.91 -3.73
C LEU A 23 3.41 -9.69 -4.86
N ALA A 24 2.19 -9.30 -5.23
CA ALA A 24 1.46 -9.93 -6.32
C ALA A 24 2.16 -9.75 -7.66
N ALA A 25 2.65 -8.54 -7.96
CA ALA A 25 3.43 -8.27 -9.17
C ALA A 25 4.70 -9.13 -9.24
N ALA A 26 5.38 -9.32 -8.10
CA ALA A 26 6.54 -10.19 -7.95
C ALA A 26 6.21 -11.70 -7.99
N GLY A 27 4.93 -12.08 -8.04
CA GLY A 27 4.50 -13.49 -8.03
C GLY A 27 4.64 -14.17 -6.68
N VAL A 28 4.66 -13.40 -5.58
CA VAL A 28 4.85 -13.90 -4.22
C VAL A 28 3.49 -14.14 -3.57
N GLU A 29 3.26 -15.36 -3.10
CA GLU A 29 2.11 -15.66 -2.26
C GLU A 29 2.33 -15.15 -0.83
N PHE A 30 1.28 -14.56 -0.24
CA PHE A 30 1.33 -14.01 1.11
C PHE A 30 0.06 -14.34 1.90
N GLU A 31 0.18 -14.30 3.21
CA GLU A 31 -0.92 -14.49 4.16
C GLU A 31 -1.33 -13.14 4.75
N GLU A 32 -2.57 -13.05 5.24
CA GLU A 32 -3.10 -11.86 5.88
C GLU A 32 -3.67 -12.21 7.26
N LYS A 33 -3.24 -11.45 8.28
CA LYS A 33 -3.82 -11.47 9.63
C LYS A 33 -4.55 -10.16 9.86
N PHE A 34 -5.87 -10.22 9.74
CA PHE A 34 -6.70 -9.02 9.86
C PHE A 34 -6.87 -8.57 11.30
N LEU A 35 -6.59 -7.29 11.53
CA LEU A 35 -7.04 -6.57 12.72
C LEU A 35 -8.53 -6.31 12.58
N LYS A 36 -9.32 -6.79 13.54
CA LYS A 36 -10.78 -6.63 13.62
C LYS A 36 -11.19 -5.71 14.76
N THR A 37 -10.36 -5.61 15.80
CA THR A 37 -10.64 -4.86 17.02
C THR A 37 -9.43 -4.05 17.52
N ARG A 38 -9.66 -3.11 18.43
CA ARG A 38 -8.59 -2.39 19.14
C ARG A 38 -7.68 -3.33 19.90
N ASP A 39 -8.25 -4.39 20.49
CA ASP A 39 -7.49 -5.39 21.24
C ASP A 39 -6.50 -6.14 20.35
N ASP A 40 -6.84 -6.37 19.08
CA ASP A 40 -5.92 -7.00 18.12
C ASP A 40 -4.68 -6.13 17.91
N LEU A 41 -4.88 -4.82 17.73
CA LEU A 41 -3.79 -3.85 17.62
C LEU A 41 -3.00 -3.73 18.93
N ALA A 42 -3.69 -3.70 20.08
CA ALA A 42 -3.06 -3.64 21.39
C ALA A 42 -2.17 -4.86 21.66
N ARG A 43 -2.58 -6.06 21.22
CA ARG A 43 -1.74 -7.28 21.33
C ARG A 43 -0.42 -7.13 20.57
N LEU A 44 -0.44 -6.61 19.34
CA LEU A 44 0.77 -6.36 18.55
C LEU A 44 1.67 -5.27 19.15
N ARG A 45 1.08 -4.30 19.85
CA ARG A 45 1.85 -3.27 20.59
C ARG A 45 2.52 -3.87 21.83
N ASN A 46 1.74 -4.63 22.61
CA ASN A 46 2.17 -5.18 23.90
C ASN A 46 3.21 -6.31 23.75
N ASP A 47 3.17 -7.08 22.67
CA ASP A 47 4.15 -8.14 22.40
C ASP A 47 5.46 -7.64 21.74
N GLY A 48 5.58 -6.32 21.56
CA GLY A 48 6.77 -5.68 20.98
C GLY A 48 6.90 -5.85 19.46
N SER A 49 5.87 -6.32 18.76
CA SER A 49 5.91 -6.52 17.31
C SER A 49 6.00 -5.23 16.50
N LEU A 50 5.53 -4.10 17.06
CA LEU A 50 5.42 -2.84 16.35
C LEU A 50 6.44 -1.81 16.87
N MET A 51 7.57 -1.64 16.16
CA MET A 51 8.63 -0.71 16.53
C MET A 51 8.13 0.72 16.83
N PHE A 52 7.14 1.20 16.06
CA PHE A 52 6.52 2.52 16.23
C PHE A 52 5.04 2.45 16.61
N GLN A 53 4.60 1.31 17.17
CA GLN A 53 3.22 1.11 17.61
C GLN A 53 2.14 1.29 16.53
N GLN A 54 2.54 1.12 15.26
CA GLN A 54 1.73 1.35 14.07
C GLN A 54 1.82 0.17 13.11
N VAL A 55 0.73 -0.04 12.36
CA VAL A 55 0.70 -0.85 11.13
C VAL A 55 0.61 0.08 9.92
N PRO A 56 0.98 -0.32 8.70
CA PRO A 56 1.33 -1.67 8.22
C PRO A 56 2.50 -2.35 8.93
N MET A 57 2.37 -3.64 9.19
CA MET A 57 3.48 -4.51 9.59
C MET A 57 3.50 -5.77 8.73
N VAL A 58 4.69 -6.21 8.33
CA VAL A 58 4.90 -7.43 7.54
C VAL A 58 5.94 -8.32 8.20
N GLU A 59 5.56 -9.55 8.49
CA GLU A 59 6.52 -10.61 8.82
C GLU A 59 7.13 -11.14 7.53
N ILE A 60 8.44 -11.01 7.33
CA ILE A 60 9.14 -11.49 6.14
C ILE A 60 10.61 -11.78 6.46
N ASP A 61 11.13 -12.92 6.01
CA ASP A 61 12.53 -13.34 6.20
C ASP A 61 13.05 -13.24 7.65
N GLY A 62 12.18 -13.58 8.62
CA GLY A 62 12.50 -13.52 10.06
C GLY A 62 12.45 -12.11 10.66
N MET A 63 12.08 -11.09 9.89
CA MET A 63 11.91 -9.71 10.35
C MET A 63 10.43 -9.36 10.52
N LYS A 64 10.15 -8.41 11.42
CA LYS A 64 8.87 -7.71 11.52
C LYS A 64 9.07 -6.27 11.04
N LEU A 65 8.82 -6.03 9.76
CA LEU A 65 9.02 -4.72 9.15
C LEU A 65 7.77 -3.86 9.31
N VAL A 66 7.95 -2.65 9.82
CA VAL A 66 6.92 -1.57 9.84
C VAL A 66 7.36 -0.43 8.91
N GLN A 67 6.49 0.56 8.71
CA GLN A 67 6.65 1.66 7.74
C GLN A 67 6.52 1.19 6.28
N THR A 68 5.45 1.63 5.60
CA THR A 68 5.11 1.19 4.23
C THR A 68 6.29 1.32 3.26
N ARG A 69 7.02 2.44 3.30
CA ARG A 69 8.18 2.68 2.42
C ARG A 69 9.31 1.67 2.67
N ALA A 70 9.63 1.39 3.92
CA ALA A 70 10.68 0.41 4.26
C ALA A 70 10.29 -1.01 3.81
N ILE A 71 9.02 -1.39 4.01
CA ILE A 71 8.48 -2.67 3.53
C ILE A 71 8.57 -2.78 2.01
N LEU A 72 8.13 -1.75 1.28
CA LEU A 72 8.18 -1.71 -0.19
C LEU A 72 9.61 -1.80 -0.72
N ASN A 73 10.54 -1.02 -0.15
CA ASN A 73 11.94 -1.01 -0.60
C ASN A 73 12.62 -2.36 -0.38
N TYR A 74 12.31 -3.04 0.73
CA TYR A 74 12.81 -4.38 1.01
C TYR A 74 12.30 -5.39 -0.03
N ILE A 75 10.98 -5.43 -0.26
CA ILE A 75 10.36 -6.34 -1.23
C ILE A 75 10.88 -6.04 -2.63
N ALA A 76 10.94 -4.78 -3.03
CA ALA A 76 11.41 -4.39 -4.36
C ALA A 76 12.87 -4.81 -4.56
N SER A 77 13.74 -4.62 -3.57
CA SER A 77 15.13 -5.05 -3.64
C SER A 77 15.25 -6.58 -3.70
N LYS A 78 14.51 -7.30 -2.85
CA LYS A 78 14.53 -8.77 -2.77
C LYS A 78 14.14 -9.43 -4.09
N TYR A 79 13.19 -8.84 -4.82
CA TYR A 79 12.64 -9.40 -6.06
C TYR A 79 13.10 -8.68 -7.32
N ASN A 80 14.20 -7.93 -7.27
CA ASN A 80 14.81 -7.24 -8.42
C ASN A 80 13.87 -6.25 -9.14
N LEU A 81 13.02 -5.56 -8.37
CA LEU A 81 12.09 -4.53 -8.84
C LEU A 81 12.56 -3.10 -8.51
N TYR A 82 13.81 -2.94 -8.05
CA TYR A 82 14.35 -1.69 -7.52
C TYR A 82 15.60 -1.22 -8.29
N GLY A 83 15.60 -1.36 -9.62
CA GLY A 83 16.68 -0.89 -10.49
C GLY A 83 18.03 -1.61 -10.30
N LYS A 84 18.88 -1.56 -11.32
CA LYS A 84 20.19 -2.25 -11.30
C LYS A 84 21.33 -1.38 -10.74
N ASP A 85 21.14 -0.06 -10.71
CA ASP A 85 22.15 0.89 -10.28
C ASP A 85 21.54 2.09 -9.53
N MET A 86 22.42 2.94 -8.99
CA MET A 86 22.02 4.11 -8.19
C MET A 86 21.17 5.12 -8.98
N LYS A 87 21.40 5.27 -10.29
CA LYS A 87 20.65 6.22 -11.12
C LYS A 87 19.23 5.71 -11.35
N GLU A 88 19.08 4.43 -11.69
CA GLU A 88 17.76 3.81 -11.83
C GLU A 88 16.99 3.83 -10.50
N ARG A 89 17.65 3.53 -9.38
CA ARG A 89 17.05 3.62 -8.04
C ARG A 89 16.54 5.02 -7.72
N ALA A 90 17.36 6.05 -7.95
CA ALA A 90 16.96 7.42 -7.70
C ALA A 90 15.73 7.84 -8.53
N LEU A 91 15.63 7.37 -9.79
CA LEU A 91 14.44 7.61 -10.60
C LEU A 91 13.21 6.85 -10.07
N ILE A 92 13.38 5.59 -9.68
CA ILE A 92 12.30 4.79 -9.05
C ILE A 92 11.80 5.47 -7.79
N ASP A 93 12.69 5.94 -6.92
CA ASP A 93 12.34 6.65 -5.68
C ASP A 93 11.61 7.95 -5.95
N MET A 94 12.10 8.76 -6.89
CA MET A 94 11.43 10.00 -7.26
C MET A 94 10.01 9.74 -7.79
N TYR A 95 9.82 8.67 -8.57
CA TYR A 95 8.52 8.29 -9.11
C TYR A 95 7.60 7.66 -8.07
N SER A 96 8.12 6.82 -7.18
CA SER A 96 7.34 6.16 -6.12
C SER A 96 6.90 7.16 -5.05
N GLU A 97 7.76 8.09 -4.66
CA GLU A 97 7.42 9.15 -3.71
C GLU A 97 6.42 10.14 -4.32
N GLY A 98 6.57 10.49 -5.61
CA GLY A 98 5.61 11.32 -6.30
C GLY A 98 4.19 10.74 -6.32
N ILE A 99 4.04 9.42 -6.50
CA ILE A 99 2.73 8.78 -6.48
C ILE A 99 2.21 8.63 -5.05
N ALA A 100 3.10 8.40 -4.08
CA ALA A 100 2.74 8.35 -2.66
C ALA A 100 2.14 9.67 -2.17
N ASP A 101 2.65 10.82 -2.61
CA ASP A 101 2.07 12.13 -2.27
C ASP A 101 0.63 12.31 -2.78
N LEU A 102 0.31 11.78 -3.97
CA LEU A 102 -1.05 11.83 -4.50
C LEU A 102 -1.94 10.81 -3.79
N ASP A 103 -1.45 9.59 -3.61
CA ASP A 103 -2.15 8.49 -2.94
C ASP A 103 -2.49 8.86 -1.50
N GLU A 104 -1.62 9.57 -0.79
CA GLU A 104 -1.88 10.06 0.57
C GLU A 104 -3.16 10.89 0.64
N ILE A 105 -3.40 11.77 -0.34
CA ILE A 105 -4.59 12.63 -0.35
C ILE A 105 -5.84 11.81 -0.66
N VAL A 106 -5.71 10.83 -1.57
CA VAL A 106 -6.80 9.90 -1.95
C VAL A 106 -7.17 9.01 -0.76
N LEU A 107 -6.17 8.51 -0.03
CA LEU A 107 -6.32 7.66 1.14
C LEU A 107 -7.11 8.34 2.27
N HIS A 108 -6.91 9.65 2.48
CA HIS A 108 -7.62 10.39 3.52
C HIS A 108 -9.05 10.78 3.13
N GLN A 109 -9.39 10.74 1.84
CA GLN A 109 -10.70 11.18 1.33
C GLN A 109 -11.92 10.55 2.03
N PRO A 110 -11.93 9.25 2.41
CA PRO A 110 -13.07 8.67 3.11
C PRO A 110 -13.25 9.20 4.55
N TYR A 111 -12.20 9.75 5.16
CA TYR A 111 -12.11 10.08 6.58
C TYR A 111 -12.27 11.58 6.88
N ILE A 112 -12.27 12.44 5.86
CA ILE A 112 -12.50 13.90 6.04
C ILE A 112 -13.99 14.23 6.23
N PRO A 113 -14.32 15.39 6.85
CA PRO A 113 -15.70 15.85 7.01
C PRO A 113 -16.46 15.90 5.68
N GLN A 114 -17.76 15.63 5.73
CA GLN A 114 -18.59 15.49 4.53
C GLN A 114 -18.60 16.78 3.68
N GLU A 115 -18.63 17.93 4.34
CA GLU A 115 -18.57 19.27 3.76
C GLU A 115 -17.24 19.58 3.04
N GLU A 116 -16.16 18.88 3.38
CA GLU A 116 -14.85 19.05 2.75
C GLU A 116 -14.62 18.10 1.57
N LYS A 117 -15.42 17.03 1.44
CA LYS A 117 -15.19 15.95 0.46
C LYS A 117 -15.19 16.42 -0.97
N GLU A 118 -16.11 17.30 -1.38
CA GLU A 118 -16.17 17.79 -2.75
C GLU A 118 -14.95 18.66 -3.10
N ALA A 119 -14.57 19.57 -2.20
CA ALA A 119 -13.41 20.44 -2.37
C ALA A 119 -12.11 19.62 -2.44
N ASN A 120 -11.94 18.63 -1.57
CA ASN A 120 -10.75 17.76 -1.59
C ASN A 120 -10.74 16.87 -2.85
N LEU A 121 -11.89 16.38 -3.32
CA LEU A 121 -11.99 15.65 -4.58
C LEU A 121 -11.58 16.51 -5.78
N ALA A 122 -11.99 17.80 -5.81
CA ALA A 122 -11.55 18.73 -6.84
C ALA A 122 -10.03 18.93 -6.81
N LYS A 123 -9.45 19.09 -5.62
CA LYS A 123 -7.99 19.19 -5.41
C LYS A 123 -7.23 17.94 -5.85
N ILE A 124 -7.76 16.75 -5.56
CA ILE A 124 -7.18 15.48 -6.03
C ILE A 124 -7.18 15.44 -7.56
N LYS A 125 -8.32 15.76 -8.19
CA LYS A 125 -8.45 15.76 -9.65
C LYS A 125 -7.50 16.76 -10.31
N ASP A 126 -7.39 17.97 -9.76
CA ASP A 126 -6.48 19.00 -10.24
C ASP A 126 -5.01 18.53 -10.15
N LYS A 127 -4.58 18.08 -8.96
CA LYS A 127 -3.22 17.55 -8.77
C LYS A 127 -2.92 16.38 -9.70
N ALA A 128 -3.83 15.42 -9.81
CA ALA A 128 -3.67 14.27 -10.69
C ALA A 128 -3.48 14.70 -12.15
N ARG A 129 -4.38 15.55 -12.66
CA ARG A 129 -4.38 15.98 -14.07
C ARG A 129 -3.22 16.91 -14.41
N ASN A 130 -2.90 17.86 -13.53
CA ASN A 130 -2.03 18.99 -13.87
C ASN A 130 -0.62 18.84 -13.33
N ARG A 131 -0.37 17.93 -12.38
CA ARG A 131 0.96 17.69 -11.80
C ARG A 131 1.48 16.29 -12.07
N TYR A 132 0.74 15.27 -11.65
CA TYR A 132 1.27 13.90 -11.59
C TYR A 132 1.15 13.16 -12.92
N PHE A 133 -0.04 13.08 -13.52
CA PHE A 133 -0.25 12.32 -14.76
C PHE A 133 0.64 12.78 -15.93
N PRO A 134 0.85 14.09 -16.18
CA PRO A 134 1.76 14.52 -17.24
C PRO A 134 3.20 14.07 -17.03
N ALA A 135 3.66 14.02 -15.77
CA ALA A 135 5.01 13.56 -15.44
C ALA A 135 5.18 12.06 -15.74
N TYR A 136 4.19 11.23 -15.38
CA TYR A 136 4.22 9.80 -15.66
C TYR A 136 3.98 9.48 -17.14
N GLU A 137 3.10 10.20 -17.83
CA GLU A 137 2.86 10.01 -19.27
C GLU A 137 4.14 10.28 -20.08
N LYS A 138 4.91 11.29 -19.69
CA LYS A 138 6.22 11.56 -20.30
C LYS A 138 7.24 10.45 -20.02
N ALA A 139 7.17 9.80 -18.86
CA ALA A 139 8.12 8.80 -18.41
C ALA A 139 7.79 7.36 -18.88
N LEU A 140 6.50 7.02 -19.03
CA LEU A 140 6.04 5.66 -19.30
C LEU A 140 5.75 5.44 -20.79
N ARG A 141 6.22 4.31 -21.33
CA ARG A 141 5.91 3.85 -22.71
C ARG A 141 5.32 2.43 -22.78
N THR A 142 5.07 1.79 -21.63
CA THR A 142 4.76 0.34 -21.56
C THR A 142 3.52 0.04 -20.72
N ARG A 143 2.77 -1.00 -21.10
CA ARG A 143 1.54 -1.43 -20.41
C ARG A 143 1.80 -2.49 -19.33
N VAL A 144 1.84 -2.07 -18.06
CA VAL A 144 2.05 -2.94 -16.88
C VAL A 144 0.87 -3.90 -16.64
N SER A 145 -0.36 -3.50 -17.00
CA SER A 145 -1.58 -4.29 -16.78
C SER A 145 -1.64 -5.63 -17.54
N ASN A 146 -0.78 -5.80 -18.55
CA ASN A 146 -0.72 -7.02 -19.35
C ASN A 146 0.23 -8.08 -18.77
N LEU A 147 0.98 -7.77 -17.71
CA LEU A 147 1.84 -8.75 -17.04
C LEU A 147 0.97 -9.88 -16.45
N PRO A 148 1.30 -11.17 -16.65
CA PRO A 148 0.46 -12.28 -16.19
C PRO A 148 0.14 -12.25 -14.69
N THR A 149 1.12 -11.88 -13.86
CA THR A 149 0.98 -11.77 -12.40
C THR A 149 0.01 -10.66 -12.01
N VAL A 150 0.16 -9.48 -12.62
CA VAL A 150 -0.74 -8.34 -12.44
C VAL A 150 -2.15 -8.65 -12.94
N LYS A 151 -2.27 -9.30 -14.09
CA LYS A 151 -3.56 -9.71 -14.65
C LYS A 151 -4.29 -10.68 -13.72
N LYS A 152 -3.56 -11.64 -13.11
CA LYS A 152 -4.11 -12.55 -12.08
C LYS A 152 -4.58 -11.77 -10.85
N PHE A 153 -3.80 -10.80 -10.39
CA PHE A 153 -4.16 -9.97 -9.23
C PHE A 153 -5.37 -9.07 -9.49
N LEU A 154 -5.62 -8.69 -10.74
CA LEU A 154 -6.79 -7.90 -11.13
C LEU A 154 -8.10 -8.72 -11.24
N GLN A 155 -8.02 -10.06 -11.33
CA GLN A 155 -9.19 -10.94 -11.43
C GLN A 155 -9.97 -11.01 -10.10
N PRO A 156 -11.30 -11.26 -10.15
CA PRO A 156 -12.09 -11.54 -8.95
C PRO A 156 -11.51 -12.70 -8.11
N GLY A 157 -11.65 -12.62 -6.79
CA GLY A 157 -11.13 -13.63 -5.86
C GLY A 157 -9.64 -13.50 -5.54
N SER A 158 -8.94 -12.52 -6.10
CA SER A 158 -7.58 -12.17 -5.65
C SER A 158 -7.60 -11.49 -4.28
N GLN A 159 -6.42 -11.33 -3.68
CA GLN A 159 -6.24 -10.60 -2.41
C GLN A 159 -6.33 -9.06 -2.57
N ARG A 160 -6.62 -8.54 -3.79
CA ARG A 160 -6.85 -7.11 -4.04
C ARG A 160 -8.09 -6.66 -3.29
N LYS A 161 -7.98 -5.60 -2.49
CA LYS A 161 -9.10 -5.13 -1.68
C LYS A 161 -10.06 -4.26 -2.50
N PRO A 162 -11.38 -4.31 -2.23
CA PRO A 162 -12.34 -3.40 -2.86
C PRO A 162 -12.06 -1.95 -2.47
N TYR A 163 -12.73 -1.00 -3.12
CA TYR A 163 -12.72 0.38 -2.62
C TYR A 163 -13.35 0.42 -1.23
N GLU A 164 -12.83 1.30 -0.36
CA GLU A 164 -13.33 1.43 1.01
C GLU A 164 -14.75 2.01 0.97
N ASP A 165 -15.69 1.29 1.56
CA ASP A 165 -17.06 1.74 1.82
C ASP A 165 -17.20 2.27 3.25
N GLU A 166 -18.37 2.76 3.61
CA GLU A 166 -18.64 3.32 4.95
C GLU A 166 -18.37 2.30 6.06
N LYS A 167 -18.70 1.02 5.83
CA LYS A 167 -18.47 -0.06 6.81
C LYS A 167 -16.98 -0.30 7.05
N CYS A 168 -16.19 -0.27 5.98
CA CYS A 168 -14.73 -0.40 6.05
C CYS A 168 -14.13 0.77 6.84
N VAL A 169 -14.55 1.99 6.54
CA VAL A 169 -14.13 3.21 7.25
C VAL A 169 -14.48 3.15 8.73
N GLU A 170 -15.71 2.78 9.08
CA GLU A 170 -16.13 2.61 10.47
C GLU A 170 -15.30 1.55 11.21
N SER A 171 -15.01 0.42 10.55
CA SER A 171 -14.17 -0.64 11.13
C SER A 171 -12.76 -0.14 11.38
N ALA A 172 -12.16 0.58 10.43
CA ALA A 172 -10.84 1.17 10.59
C ALA A 172 -10.82 2.17 11.76
N MET A 173 -11.80 3.09 11.82
CA MET A 173 -11.93 4.05 12.91
C MET A 173 -12.05 3.34 14.27
N LYS A 174 -12.86 2.27 14.38
CA LYS A 174 -12.98 1.49 15.61
C LYS A 174 -11.66 0.86 16.05
N ILE A 175 -10.83 0.38 15.12
CA ILE A 175 -9.54 -0.26 15.42
C ILE A 175 -8.49 0.77 15.85
N PHE A 176 -8.47 1.95 15.22
CA PHE A 176 -7.38 2.92 15.35
C PHE A 176 -7.67 4.13 16.26
N SER A 177 -8.93 4.39 16.60
CA SER A 177 -9.32 5.35 17.64
C SER A 177 -8.86 4.93 19.03
#